data_AF-A0A961Z2B3-F1
#
_entry.id   AF-A0A961Z2B3-F1
#
_cell.length_a   1.000
_cell.length_b   1.000
_cell.length_c   1.000
_cell.angle_alpha   90.00
_cell.angle_beta   90.00
_cell.angle_gamma   90.00
#
_symmetry.space_group_name_H-M   'P 1'
#
loop_
_entity.id
_entity.type
_entity.pdbx_description
1 polymer ?
#
loop_
_entity_poly.entity_id
_entity_poly.type
_entity_poly.pdbx_seq_one_letter_code
_entity_poly.pdbx_strand_id
1 'polypeptide(L)'
;MPEQFDDIDQTGEERLWRWFSMSYASWLTLPRVLMHAMPDEWQQKMAALLEEYDATWKDQPYKSFVSLKQNGKFVKMPDWLNYRHPDRDVIDSMRKNP
;
A
#
# COMPACT_ATOMS: atom_id res chain seq x y z
N MET A 1 -21.08 -15.69 21.51
CA MET A 1 -21.10 -16.44 20.24
C MET A 1 -19.74 -16.24 19.60
N PRO A 2 -18.82 -17.21 19.60
CA PRO A 2 -17.55 -17.06 18.93
C PRO A 2 -17.73 -17.49 17.47
N GLU A 3 -17.70 -16.55 16.52
CA GLU A 3 -17.51 -16.91 15.12
C GLU A 3 -16.02 -17.18 14.89
N GLN A 4 -15.60 -18.39 15.29
CA GLN A 4 -14.35 -19.01 14.89
C GLN A 4 -14.46 -19.44 13.43
N PHE A 5 -14.01 -18.60 12.50
CA PHE A 5 -13.76 -18.98 11.10
C PHE A 5 -12.47 -18.37 10.53
N ASP A 6 -11.50 -18.02 11.38
CA ASP A 6 -10.24 -17.42 10.93
C ASP A 6 -9.05 -18.39 10.86
N ASP A 7 -9.26 -19.68 11.15
CA ASP A 7 -8.17 -20.66 11.30
C ASP A 7 -8.27 -21.81 10.28
N ILE A 8 -8.53 -21.45 9.02
CA ILE A 8 -8.21 -22.33 7.88
C ILE A 8 -6.90 -21.76 7.34
N ASP A 9 -5.86 -22.59 7.23
CA ASP A 9 -4.54 -22.27 6.65
C ASP A 9 -4.69 -21.63 5.26
N GLN A 10 -4.97 -20.32 5.23
CA GLN A 10 -5.10 -19.58 3.99
C GLN A 10 -3.70 -19.44 3.42
N THR A 11 -3.50 -20.06 2.27
CA THR A 11 -2.28 -19.96 1.48
C THR A 11 -1.94 -18.49 1.20
N GLY A 12 -0.67 -18.20 0.91
CA GLY A 12 -0.25 -16.85 0.50
C GLY A 12 -1.05 -16.34 -0.71
N GLU A 13 -1.40 -17.25 -1.63
CA GLU A 13 -2.26 -16.99 -2.79
C GLU A 13 -3.65 -16.50 -2.36
N GLU A 14 -4.34 -17.23 -1.48
CA GLU A 14 -5.69 -16.87 -1.02
C GLU A 14 -5.72 -15.54 -0.27
N ARG A 15 -4.72 -15.29 0.58
CA ARG A 15 -4.60 -14.04 1.34
C ARG A 15 -4.40 -12.85 0.41
N LEU A 16 -3.51 -12.98 -0.58
CA LEU A 16 -3.24 -11.92 -1.55
C LEU A 16 -4.45 -11.69 -2.46
N TRP A 17 -5.07 -12.77 -2.95
CA TRP A 17 -6.27 -12.72 -3.76
C TRP A 17 -7.43 -12.02 -3.05
N ARG A 18 -7.66 -12.35 -1.77
CA ARG A 18 -8.70 -11.71 -0.95
C ARG A 18 -8.45 -10.21 -0.78
N TRP A 19 -7.21 -9.80 -0.54
CA TRP A 19 -6.86 -8.37 -0.42
C TRP A 19 -7.23 -7.59 -1.68
N PHE A 20 -6.85 -8.08 -2.87
CA PHE A 20 -7.18 -7.43 -4.14
C PHE A 20 -8.68 -7.51 -4.46
N SER A 21 -9.32 -8.65 -4.20
CA SER A 21 -10.75 -8.85 -4.47
C SER A 21 -11.64 -7.90 -3.67
N MET A 22 -11.30 -7.64 -2.40
CA MET A 22 -12.05 -6.69 -1.56
C MET A 22 -11.89 -5.23 -2.00
N SER A 23 -10.81 -4.90 -2.71
CA SER A 23 -10.55 -3.54 -3.18
C SER A 23 -11.01 -3.28 -4.61
N TYR A 24 -11.37 -4.34 -5.37
CA TYR A 24 -11.56 -4.30 -6.83
C TYR A 24 -10.39 -3.63 -7.58
N ALA A 25 -9.19 -3.58 -6.97
CA ALA A 25 -8.07 -2.84 -7.51
C ALA A 25 -7.29 -3.71 -8.49
N SER A 26 -7.07 -3.19 -9.70
CA SER A 26 -6.15 -3.81 -10.68
C SER A 26 -4.68 -3.46 -10.42
N TRP A 27 -4.40 -2.52 -9.52
CA TRP A 27 -3.07 -2.02 -9.20
C TRP A 27 -2.92 -1.79 -7.70
N LEU A 28 -1.75 -2.12 -7.15
CA LEU A 28 -1.35 -1.69 -5.80
C LEU A 28 -0.63 -0.34 -5.92
N THR A 29 -1.19 0.72 -5.34
CA THR A 29 -0.55 2.03 -5.28
C THR A 29 -0.55 2.52 -3.84
N LEU A 30 0.63 2.67 -3.26
CA LEU A 30 0.81 3.10 -1.87
C LEU A 30 1.64 4.40 -1.83
N PRO A 31 1.20 5.42 -1.07
CA PRO A 31 2.04 6.59 -0.81
C PRO A 31 3.33 6.20 -0.10
N ARG A 32 4.48 6.52 -0.71
CA ARG A 32 5.81 6.27 -0.12
C ARG A 32 5.93 6.85 1.28
N VAL A 33 5.40 8.05 1.53
CA VAL A 33 5.43 8.70 2.85
C VAL A 33 4.76 7.86 3.93
N LEU A 34 3.67 7.16 3.60
CA LEU A 34 2.98 6.28 4.56
C LEU A 34 3.76 4.98 4.77
N MET A 35 4.39 4.44 3.73
CA MET A 35 5.27 3.27 3.86
C MET A 35 6.45 3.56 4.79
N HIS A 36 7.05 4.75 4.69
CA HIS A 36 8.14 5.20 5.57
C HIS A 36 7.68 5.48 7.01
N ALA A 37 6.38 5.61 7.25
CA ALA A 37 5.79 5.80 8.57
C ALA A 37 5.35 4.49 9.25
N MET A 38 5.44 3.34 8.54
CA MET A 38 5.17 2.02 9.10
C MET A 38 6.18 1.64 10.18
N PRO A 39 5.86 0.72 11.11
CA PRO A 39 6.85 0.14 12.02
C PRO A 39 8.05 -0.46 11.27
N ASP A 40 9.24 -0.42 11.87
CA ASP A 40 10.48 -0.87 11.23
C ASP A 40 10.39 -2.33 10.72
N GLU A 41 9.79 -3.23 11.49
CA GLU A 41 9.55 -4.63 11.08
C GLU A 41 8.75 -4.72 9.76
N TRP A 42 7.74 -3.86 9.59
CA TRP A 42 6.94 -3.84 8.37
C TRP A 42 7.72 -3.27 7.20
N GLN A 43 8.54 -2.24 7.44
CA GLN A 43 9.43 -1.68 6.43
C GLN A 43 10.44 -2.72 5.94
N GLN A 44 11.04 -3.49 6.86
CA GLN A 44 11.96 -4.58 6.52
C GLN A 44 11.29 -5.66 5.67
N LYS A 45 10.11 -6.15 6.09
CA LYS A 45 9.34 -7.15 5.31
C LYS A 45 8.97 -6.64 3.92
N MET A 46 8.54 -5.39 3.82
CA MET A 46 8.18 -4.78 2.55
C MET A 46 9.41 -4.60 1.64
N ALA A 47 10.54 -4.15 2.18
CA ALA A 47 11.77 -4.00 1.42
C ALA A 47 12.24 -5.34 0.83
N ALA A 48 12.28 -6.39 1.64
CA ALA A 48 12.64 -7.74 1.18
C ALA A 48 11.73 -8.22 0.04
N LEU A 49 10.41 -8.03 0.17
CA LEU A 49 9.47 -8.42 -0.88
C LEU A 49 9.67 -7.62 -2.18
N LEU A 50 9.95 -6.33 -2.09
CA LEU A 50 10.21 -5.49 -3.27
C LEU A 50 11.51 -5.90 -3.97
N GLU A 51 12.56 -6.23 -3.21
CA GLU A 51 13.83 -6.73 -3.75
C GLU A 51 13.64 -8.08 -4.45
N GLU A 52 12.89 -9.01 -3.85
CA GLU A 52 12.55 -10.29 -4.48
C GLU A 52 11.72 -10.09 -5.77
N TYR A 53 10.77 -9.13 -5.75
CA TYR A 53 9.95 -8.81 -6.91
C TYR A 53 10.80 -8.27 -8.06
N ASP A 54 11.67 -7.29 -7.79
CA ASP A 54 12.57 -6.68 -8.78
C ASP A 54 13.58 -7.70 -9.33
N ALA A 55 14.03 -8.66 -8.50
CA ALA A 55 14.92 -9.73 -8.94
C ALA A 55 14.20 -10.79 -9.81
N THR A 56 12.89 -10.95 -9.65
CA THR A 56 12.11 -12.00 -10.33
C THR A 56 11.58 -11.53 -11.68
N TRP A 57 11.09 -10.29 -11.77
CA TRP A 57 10.39 -9.77 -12.94
C TRP A 57 11.24 -8.79 -13.72
N LYS A 58 11.13 -8.82 -15.05
CA LYS A 58 11.80 -7.83 -15.90
C LYS A 58 11.12 -6.47 -15.78
N ASP A 59 11.92 -5.42 -15.96
CA ASP A 59 11.42 -4.07 -16.15
C ASP A 59 10.37 -4.02 -17.26
N GLN A 60 9.26 -3.35 -16.97
CA GLN A 60 8.19 -3.13 -17.92
C GLN A 60 8.54 -1.94 -18.82
N PRO A 61 8.27 -2.00 -20.14
CA PRO A 61 8.67 -0.95 -21.09
C PRO A 61 7.78 0.31 -21.02
N TYR A 62 6.88 0.40 -20.04
CA TYR A 62 5.92 1.48 -19.88
C TYR A 62 6.11 2.17 -18.53
N LYS A 63 5.77 3.46 -18.49
CA LYS A 63 5.73 4.24 -17.25
C LYS A 63 4.29 4.36 -16.78
N SER A 64 4.04 4.05 -15.51
CA SER A 64 2.75 4.28 -14.87
C SER A 64 2.66 5.70 -14.32
N PHE A 65 1.49 6.32 -14.41
CA PHE A 65 1.20 7.59 -13.75
C PHE A 65 0.04 7.40 -12.78
N VAL A 66 0.16 8.01 -11.59
CA VAL A 66 -0.89 8.02 -10.58
C VAL A 66 -1.57 9.38 -10.61
N SER A 67 -2.89 9.40 -10.71
CA SER A 67 -3.71 10.61 -10.63
C SER A 67 -4.74 10.45 -9.53
N LEU A 68 -5.03 11.55 -8.83
CA LEU A 68 -6.00 11.58 -7.75
C LEU A 68 -7.31 12.17 -8.25
N LYS A 69 -8.43 11.57 -7.82
CA LYS A 69 -9.76 12.13 -8.00
C LYS A 69 -10.47 12.28 -6.66
N GLN A 70 -11.18 13.39 -6.51
CA GLN A 70 -12.09 13.63 -5.40
C GLN A 70 -13.41 14.12 -5.98
N ASN A 71 -14.53 13.49 -5.58
CA ASN A 71 -15.87 13.82 -6.06
C ASN A 71 -15.97 13.84 -7.61
N GLY A 72 -15.36 12.86 -8.26
CA GLY A 72 -15.35 12.70 -9.73
C GLY A 72 -14.41 13.64 -10.48
N LYS A 73 -13.75 14.58 -9.80
CA LYS A 73 -12.85 15.57 -10.42
C LYS A 73 -11.39 15.24 -10.13
N PHE A 74 -10.51 15.45 -11.10
CA PHE A 74 -9.07 15.37 -10.86
C PHE A 74 -8.65 16.46 -9.87
N VAL A 75 -7.79 16.09 -8.93
CA VAL A 75 -7.23 17.00 -7.92
C VAL A 75 -5.73 17.04 -8.00
N LYS A 76 -5.15 18.16 -7.56
CA LYS A 76 -3.70 18.29 -7.38
C LYS A 76 -3.24 17.28 -6.32
N MET A 77 -2.04 16.73 -6.52
CA MET A 77 -1.36 15.93 -5.50
C MET A 77 -1.21 16.76 -4.21
N PRO A 78 -1.75 16.32 -3.05
CA PRO A 78 -1.55 17.01 -1.79
C PRO A 78 -0.08 17.15 -1.41
N ASP A 79 0.27 18.23 -0.72
CA ASP A 79 1.67 18.53 -0.37
C ASP A 79 2.27 17.50 0.60
N TRP A 80 1.46 16.89 1.46
CA TRP A 80 1.90 15.83 2.39
C TRP A 80 2.42 14.56 1.69
N LEU A 81 2.08 14.34 0.41
CA LEU A 81 2.62 13.24 -0.39
C LEU A 81 4.07 13.45 -0.82
N ASN A 82 4.65 14.63 -0.56
CA ASN A 82 6.03 14.92 -0.87
C ASN A 82 6.99 14.16 0.06
N TYR A 83 7.55 13.06 -0.44
CA TYR A 83 8.49 12.24 0.33
C TYR A 83 9.81 12.92 0.69
N ARG A 84 10.20 14.02 0.01
CA ARG A 84 11.43 14.74 0.33
C ARG A 84 11.26 15.62 1.57
N HIS A 85 10.03 16.05 1.84
CA HIS A 85 9.66 16.89 2.99
C HIS A 85 8.32 16.39 3.57
N PRO A 86 8.31 15.20 4.20
CA PRO A 86 7.08 14.62 4.71
C PRO A 86 6.53 15.45 5.87
N ASP A 87 5.25 15.79 5.81
CA ASP A 87 4.52 16.44 6.90
C ASP A 87 4.12 15.38 7.93
N ARG A 88 4.89 15.28 9.02
CA ARG A 88 4.73 14.23 10.03
C ARG A 88 3.42 14.36 10.79
N ASP A 89 2.99 15.59 11.09
CA ASP A 89 1.75 15.84 11.83
C ASP A 89 0.53 15.37 11.03
N VAL A 90 0.53 15.64 9.72
CA VAL A 90 -0.52 15.14 8.81
C VAL A 90 -0.49 13.61 8.73
N ILE A 91 0.69 13.00 8.58
CA ILE A 91 0.82 11.54 8.50
C ILE A 91 0.30 10.86 9.77
N ASP A 92 0.66 11.37 10.95
CA ASP A 92 0.22 10.80 12.21
C ASP A 92 -1.28 10.96 12.43
N SER A 93 -1.88 12.06 11.96
CA SER A 93 -3.35 12.25 11.98
C SER A 93 -4.12 11.24 11.10
N MET A 94 -3.46 10.66 10.09
CA MET A 94 -4.06 9.67 9.19
C MET A 94 -4.01 8.24 9.75
N ARG A 95 -3.29 8.00 10.83
CA ARG A 95 -3.33 6.70 11.51
C ARG A 95 -4.77 6.50 11.99
N LYS A 96 -5.40 5.40 11.58
CA LYS A 96 -6.62 4.93 12.26
C LYS A 96 -6.20 4.73 13.72
N ASN A 97 -6.84 5.45 14.65
CA ASN A 97 -6.56 5.29 16.09
C ASN A 97 -6.51 3.79 16.43
N PRO A 98 -5.54 3.36 17.26
CA PRO A 98 -5.37 1.96 17.64
C PRO A 98 -6.62 1.37 18.29
#